data_AF-A0A1L3JJM5-F1
#
_entry.id   AF-A0A1L3JJM5-F1
#
_cell.length_a   1.000
_cell.length_b   1.000
_cell.length_c   1.000
_cell.angle_alpha   90.00
_cell.angle_beta   90.00
_cell.angle_gamma   90.00
#
_symmetry.space_group_name_H-M   'P 1'
#
loop_
_entity.id
_entity.type
_entity.pdbx_description
1 polymer ?
#
loop_
_entity_poly.entity_id
_entity_poly.type
_entity_poly.pdbx_seq_one_letter_code
_entity_poly.pdbx_strand_id
1 'polypeptide(L)' 'MKKQLKQNWKLFLIASLTLGLAPFNPPHIVGKLNWLLGGNAFSGENAMQSKDLFDIFLHGTPWLLLLISGILNISRKK' A
#
# COMPACT_ATOMS: atom_id res chain seq x y z
N MET A 1 -15.43 7.01 -11.93
CA MET A 1 -14.42 6.21 -11.21
C MET A 1 -13.26 5.72 -12.09
N LYS A 2 -13.42 4.77 -13.05
CA LYS A 2 -12.28 4.22 -13.83
C LYS A 2 -11.42 5.27 -14.57
N LYS A 3 -12.05 6.28 -15.18
CA LYS A 3 -11.36 7.40 -15.84
C LYS A 3 -10.45 8.17 -14.88
N GLN A 4 -10.94 8.46 -13.67
CA GLN A 4 -10.16 9.15 -12.64
C GLN A 4 -8.97 8.32 -12.18
N LEU A 5 -9.14 7.01 -11.98
CA LEU A 5 -8.03 6.12 -11.62
C LEU A 5 -6.95 6.14 -12.69
N LYS A 6 -7.33 6.05 -13.97
CA LYS A 6 -6.37 6.10 -15.09
C LYS A 6 -5.63 7.44 -15.18
N GLN A 7 -6.33 8.55 -15.02
CA GLN A 7 -5.76 9.90 -15.19
C GLN A 7 -4.86 10.31 -14.02
N ASN A 8 -5.18 9.88 -12.80
CA ASN A 8 -4.46 10.27 -11.58
C ASN A 8 -3.32 9.30 -11.20
N TRP A 9 -2.85 8.46 -12.12
CA TRP A 9 -1.77 7.49 -11.83
C TRP A 9 -0.49 8.14 -11.28
N LYS A 10 -0.17 9.37 -11.73
CA LYS A 10 0.98 10.15 -11.22
C LYS A 10 0.81 10.54 -9.74
N LEU A 11 -0.41 10.89 -9.32
CA LEU A 11 -0.70 11.18 -7.92
C LEU A 11 -0.48 9.93 -7.07
N PHE A 12 -0.96 8.77 -7.54
CA PHE A 12 -0.75 7.50 -6.83
C PHE A 12 0.72 7.11 -6.79
N LEU A 13 1.48 7.38 -7.86
CA LEU A 13 2.93 7.17 -7.88
C LEU A 13 3.63 8.04 -6.84
N ILE A 14 3.38 9.34 -6.83
CA ILE A 14 3.99 10.27 -5.85
C ILE A 14 3.59 9.88 -4.43
N ALA A 15 2.31 9.58 -4.18
CA ALA A 15 1.83 9.16 -2.87
C ALA A 15 2.47 7.83 -2.43
N SER A 16 2.71 6.88 -3.35
CA SER A 16 3.39 5.61 -3.05
C SER A 16 4.85 5.84 -2.69
N LEU A 17 5.55 6.67 -3.46
CA LEU A 17 6.96 6.99 -3.25
C LEU A 17 7.21 7.92 -2.07
N THR A 18 6.17 8.53 -1.49
CA THR A 18 6.28 9.41 -0.31
C THR A 18 5.61 8.77 0.89
N LEU A 19 4.28 8.93 1.01
CA LEU A 19 3.50 8.36 2.10
C LEU A 19 3.65 6.83 2.16
N GLY A 20 3.57 6.14 1.02
CA GLY A 20 3.65 4.67 0.99
C GLY A 20 5.00 4.07 1.37
N LEU A 21 6.08 4.83 1.30
CA LEU A 21 7.43 4.41 1.71
C LEU A 21 7.84 4.97 3.09
N ALA A 22 7.05 5.86 3.68
CA ALA A 22 7.40 6.47 4.95
C ALA A 22 7.35 5.47 6.13
N PRO A 23 8.26 5.61 7.12
CA PRO A 23 9.53 6.33 7.05
C PRO A 23 10.51 5.61 6.10
N PHE A 24 11.36 6.33 5.37
CA PHE A 24 12.12 5.71 4.27
C PHE A 24 13.17 4.66 4.68
N ASN A 25 13.51 4.55 5.97
CA ASN A 25 14.52 3.60 6.43
C ASN A 25 14.26 3.17 7.90
N PRO A 26 13.69 1.98 8.16
CA PRO A 26 13.00 1.09 7.21
C PRO A 26 11.54 1.53 6.97
N PRO A 27 10.98 1.37 5.76
CA PRO A 27 9.56 1.59 5.47
C PRO A 27 8.64 0.79 6.37
N HIS A 28 7.56 1.43 6.86
CA HIS A 28 6.55 0.75 7.68
C HIS A 28 6.01 -0.50 6.98
N ILE A 29 5.81 -0.42 5.65
CA ILE A 29 5.26 -1.52 4.86
C ILE A 29 6.10 -2.80 4.96
N VAL A 30 7.43 -2.72 5.10
CA VAL A 30 8.31 -3.89 5.20
C VAL A 30 8.07 -4.64 6.50
N GLY A 31 8.05 -3.93 7.63
CA GLY A 31 7.80 -4.52 8.94
C GLY A 31 6.42 -5.18 9.01
N LYS A 32 5.40 -4.52 8.46
CA LYS A 32 4.03 -5.06 8.45
C LYS A 32 3.90 -6.30 7.55
N LEU A 33 4.56 -6.34 6.39
CA LEU A 33 4.57 -7.53 5.53
C LEU A 33 5.21 -8.73 6.24
N ASN A 34 6.33 -8.53 6.93
CA ASN A 34 6.96 -9.58 7.73
C ASN A 34 6.03 -10.09 8.85
N TRP A 35 5.28 -9.20 9.50
CA TRP A 35 4.27 -9.58 10.48
C TRP A 35 3.13 -10.41 9.89
N LEU A 36 2.57 -9.98 8.75
CA LEU A 36 1.51 -10.73 8.07
C LEU A 36 1.97 -12.13 7.65
N LEU A 37 3.22 -12.27 7.18
CA LEU A 37 3.79 -13.55 6.80
C LEU A 37 4.21 -14.42 8.00
N GLY A 38 4.49 -13.81 9.15
CA GLY A 38 4.94 -14.48 10.38
C GLY A 38 3.84 -15.11 11.23
N GLY A 39 2.57 -15.04 10.83
CA GLY A 39 1.44 -15.76 11.46
C GLY A 39 0.90 -15.16 12.76
N ASN A 40 1.66 -14.31 13.44
CA ASN A 40 1.26 -13.69 14.72
C ASN A 40 0.48 -12.38 14.57
N ALA A 41 0.11 -11.98 13.35
CA ALA A 41 -0.50 -10.67 13.11
C ALA A 41 -1.88 -10.51 13.77
N PHE A 42 -2.64 -11.60 13.92
CA PHE A 42 -4.05 -11.55 14.35
C PHE A 42 -4.29 -12.10 15.76
N SER A 43 -3.35 -12.86 16.33
CA SER A 43 -3.49 -13.47 17.65
C SER A 43 -2.12 -13.72 18.30
N GLY A 44 -2.11 -13.81 19.62
CA GLY A 44 -0.89 -13.99 20.42
C GLY A 44 -0.32 -12.68 20.97
N GLU A 45 0.79 -12.78 21.69
CA GLU A 45 1.41 -11.64 22.39
C GLU A 45 1.92 -10.54 21.44
N ASN A 46 2.16 -10.88 20.17
CA ASN A 46 2.64 -9.97 19.13
C ASN A 46 1.54 -9.59 18.12
N ALA A 47 0.27 -9.72 18.50
CA ALA A 47 -0.85 -9.33 17.64
C ALA A 47 -0.79 -7.83 17.28
N MET A 48 -1.18 -7.52 16.05
CA MET A 48 -1.23 -6.15 15.56
C MET A 48 -2.20 -5.29 16.38
N GLN A 49 -1.75 -4.11 16.77
CA GLN A 49 -2.62 -3.11 17.37
C GLN A 49 -3.38 -2.35 16.28
N SER A 50 -4.44 -1.63 16.65
CA SER A 50 -5.23 -0.82 15.72
C SER A 50 -4.38 0.18 14.93
N LYS A 51 -3.34 0.76 15.55
CA LYS A 51 -2.39 1.64 14.89
C LYS A 51 -1.61 0.93 13.77
N ASP A 52 -1.27 -0.34 13.98
CA ASP A 52 -0.49 -1.10 13.01
C ASP A 52 -1.35 -1.47 11.79
N LEU A 53 -2.64 -1.73 12.01
CA LEU A 53 -3.62 -1.90 10.94
C LEU A 53 -3.81 -0.59 10.17
N PHE A 54 -3.86 0.53 10.89
CA PHE A 54 -3.92 1.85 10.27
C PHE A 54 -2.68 2.15 9.44
N ASP A 55 -1.48 1.78 9.88
CA ASP A 55 -0.24 1.89 9.10
C ASP A 55 -0.34 1.09 7.79
N ILE A 56 -0.82 -0.18 7.84
CA ILE A 56 -1.03 -0.98 6.62
C ILE A 56 -1.96 -0.26 5.66
N PHE A 57 -3.07 0.27 6.17
CA PHE A 57 -4.03 0.99 5.35
C PHE A 57 -3.39 2.25 4.75
N LEU A 58 -2.84 3.13 5.58
CA LEU A 58 -2.30 4.42 5.18
C LEU A 58 -1.14 4.29 4.20
N HIS A 59 -0.19 3.39 4.47
CA HIS A 59 0.98 3.19 3.63
C HIS A 59 0.69 2.28 2.43
N GLY A 60 -0.24 1.33 2.54
CA GLY A 60 -0.59 0.39 1.49
C GLY A 60 -1.59 0.93 0.45
N THR A 61 -2.51 1.82 0.84
CA THR A 61 -3.53 2.37 -0.08
C THR A 61 -2.93 3.04 -1.33
N PRO A 62 -1.89 3.89 -1.24
CA PRO A 62 -1.27 4.48 -2.43
C PRO A 62 -0.77 3.44 -3.43
N TRP A 63 -0.13 2.36 -2.95
CA TRP A 63 0.37 1.26 -3.77
C TRP A 63 -0.75 0.49 -4.46
N LEU A 64 -1.84 0.20 -3.73
CA LEU A 64 -3.00 -0.48 -4.29
C LEU A 64 -3.64 0.36 -5.41
N LEU A 65 -3.80 1.67 -5.19
CA LEU A 65 -4.34 2.58 -6.20
C LEU A 65 -3.41 2.70 -7.42
N LEU A 66 -2.09 2.73 -7.20
CA LEU A 66 -1.10 2.73 -8.27
C LEU A 66 -1.17 1.44 -9.10
N LEU A 67 -1.27 0.28 -8.46
CA LEU A 67 -1.41 -1.02 -9.13
C LEU A 67 -2.69 -1.09 -9.97
N ILE A 68 -3.83 -0.73 -9.39
CA ILE A 68 -5.12 -0.68 -10.11
C ILE A 68 -5.03 0.26 -11.31
N SER A 69 -4.46 1.45 -11.11
CA SER A 69 -4.28 2.42 -12.19
C SER A 69 -3.34 1.94 -13.28
N GLY A 70 -2.24 1.27 -12.91
CA GLY A 70 -1.30 0.64 -13.82
C GLY A 70 -1.95 -0.43 -14.67
N ILE A 71 -2.69 -1.37 -14.05
CA ILE A 71 -3.46 -2.40 -14.76
C ILE A 71 -4.45 -1.74 -15.73
N LEU A 72 -5.23 -0.76 -15.29
CA LEU A 72 -6.20 -0.07 -16.17
C LEU A 72 -5.55 0.68 -17.34
N ASN A 73 -4.32 1.15 -17.18
CA ASN A 73 -3.56 1.83 -18.25
C ASN A 73 -2.89 0.83 -19.21
N ILE A 74 -2.36 -0.29 -18.70
CA ILE A 74 -1.67 -1.33 -19.48
C ILE A 74 -2.66 -2.26 -20.20
N SER A 75 -3.75 -2.67 -19.54
CA SER A 75 -4.80 -3.51 -20.13
C SER A 75 -5.55 -2.83 -21.27
N ARG A 76 -5.26 -1.55 -21.55
CA ARG A 76 -5.62 -0.90 -22.81
C ARG A 76 -4.56 -1.25 -23.86
N LYS A 77 -4.47 -2.52 -24.23
CA LYS A 77 -3.77 -2.95 -25.45
C LYS A 77 -4.77 -3.05 -26.59
N LYS A 78 -4.53 -2.21 -27.61
CA LYS A 78 -5.20 -2.04 -28.90
C LYS A 78 -6.68 -1.69 -28.86
#